data_AF-A0A7J8P8V8-F1
#
_entry.id   AF-A0A7J8P8V8-F1
#
_cell.length_a   1.000
_cell.length_b   1.000
_cell.length_c   1.000
_cell.angle_alpha   90.00
_cell.angle_beta   90.00
_cell.angle_gamma   90.00
#
_symmetry.space_group_name_H-M   'P 1'
#
loop_
_entity.id
_entity.type
_entity.pdbx_description
1 polymer ?
#
loop_
_entity_poly.entity_id
_entity_poly.type
_entity_poly.pdbx_seq_one_letter_code
_entity_poly.pdbx_strand_id
1 'polypeptide(L)'
;MELGELWAIFGPGVAGAVFGAGWWFWVDAVICSSVNVSFVHYLPGIFASIAALMFNCVRKEDIDYSPYDEGEWRLKLWLFFAYVVSFVSLAASVGLLIQDSLVKSGPSMWTGTAGILQCVFVLI
;
A
#
# COMPACT_ATOMS: atom_id res chain seq x y z
N MET A 1 31.71 5.99 -4.03
CA MET A 1 30.60 5.03 -4.00
C MET A 1 29.85 5.17 -5.30
N GLU A 2 29.69 4.07 -6.01
CA GLU A 2 28.84 4.00 -7.19
C GLU A 2 27.39 4.31 -6.78
N LEU A 3 26.60 4.91 -7.66
CA LEU A 3 25.21 5.30 -7.35
C LEU A 3 24.37 4.09 -6.87
N GLY A 4 24.63 2.91 -7.42
CA GLY A 4 23.95 1.66 -7.03
C GLY A 4 24.23 1.22 -5.60
N GLU A 5 25.46 1.40 -5.10
CA GLU A 5 25.82 1.10 -3.72
C GLU A 5 25.12 2.04 -2.75
N LEU A 6 25.02 3.32 -3.12
CA LEU A 6 24.34 4.33 -2.31
C LEU A 6 22.84 4.00 -2.16
N TRP A 7 22.19 3.60 -3.26
CA TRP A 7 20.79 3.16 -3.25
C TRP A 7 20.57 1.88 -2.46
N ALA A 8 21.50 0.93 -2.49
CA ALA A 8 21.40 -0.30 -1.69
C ALA A 8 21.45 -0.01 -0.18
N ILE A 9 22.18 1.03 0.24
CA ILE A 9 22.31 1.42 1.65
C ILE A 9 21.09 2.23 2.11
N PHE A 10 20.70 3.26 1.36
CA PHE A 10 19.64 4.18 1.79
C PHE A 10 18.22 3.74 1.38
N GLY A 11 18.08 2.89 0.36
CA GLY A 11 16.80 2.46 -0.20
C GLY A 11 15.82 1.93 0.85
N PRO A 12 16.20 0.97 1.70
CA PRO A 12 15.32 0.45 2.74
C PRO A 12 14.88 1.52 3.75
N GLY A 13 15.76 2.47 4.08
CA GLY A 13 15.44 3.59 4.96
C GLY A 13 14.43 4.55 4.35
N VAL A 14 14.58 4.87 3.07
CA VAL A 14 13.62 5.70 2.32
C VAL A 14 12.27 4.98 2.20
N ALA A 15 12.26 3.70 1.84
CA ALA A 15 11.04 2.90 1.75
C ALA A 15 10.29 2.86 3.10
N GLY A 16 11.01 2.65 4.20
CA GLY A 16 10.42 2.70 5.55
C GLY A 16 9.83 4.06 5.90
N ALA A 17 10.49 5.16 5.51
CA ALA A 17 9.97 6.51 5.73
C ALA A 17 8.70 6.79 4.91
N VAL A 18 8.64 6.34 3.65
CA VAL A 18 7.45 6.49 2.79
C VAL A 18 6.29 5.65 3.33
N PHE A 19 6.53 4.40 3.72
CA PHE A 19 5.53 3.55 4.38
C PHE A 19 4.98 4.21 5.67
N GLY A 20 5.87 4.75 6.50
CA GLY A 20 5.51 5.48 7.71
C GLY A 20 4.69 6.73 7.42
N ALA A 21 5.04 7.49 6.38
CA ALA A 21 4.28 8.66 5.95
C ALA A 21 2.86 8.30 5.52
N GLY A 22 2.69 7.19 4.79
CA GLY A 22 1.35 6.68 4.41
C GLY A 22 0.45 6.44 5.61
N TRP A 23 0.95 5.73 6.63
CA TRP A 23 0.20 5.51 7.88
C TRP A 23 -0.01 6.78 8.68
N TRP A 24 0.94 7.72 8.65
CA TRP A 24 0.78 9.00 9.30
C TRP A 24 -0.40 9.79 8.72
N PHE A 25 -0.50 9.94 7.39
CA PHE A 25 -1.64 10.62 6.75
C PHE A 25 -2.98 10.02 7.19
N TRP A 26 -3.07 8.69 7.26
CA TRP A 26 -4.29 8.02 7.70
C TRP A 26 -4.63 8.29 9.17
N VAL A 27 -3.66 8.13 10.07
CA VAL A 27 -3.86 8.35 11.51
C VAL A 27 -4.23 9.81 11.80
N ASP A 28 -3.57 10.76 11.13
CA ASP A 28 -3.90 12.18 11.21
C ASP A 28 -5.36 12.44 10.82
N ALA A 29 -5.80 11.91 9.67
CA ALA A 29 -7.17 12.09 9.21
C ALA A 29 -8.23 11.47 10.14
N VAL A 30 -7.92 10.32 10.77
CA VAL A 30 -8.81 9.70 11.76
C VAL A 30 -8.91 10.54 13.02
N ILE A 31 -7.79 11.08 13.53
CA ILE A 31 -7.76 11.90 14.74
C ILE A 31 -8.44 13.26 14.52
N CYS A 32 -8.23 13.87 13.35
CA CYS A 32 -8.83 15.16 13.00
C CYS A 32 -10.31 15.06 12.56
N SER A 33 -10.85 13.84 12.40
CA SER A 33 -12.24 13.66 12.03
C SER A 33 -13.18 14.07 13.17
N SER A 34 -14.17 14.90 12.86
CA SER A 34 -15.24 15.29 13.80
C SER A 34 -16.30 14.20 14.02
N VAL A 35 -16.28 13.16 13.18
CA VAL A 35 -17.18 12.01 13.24
C VAL A 35 -16.38 10.72 13.37
N ASN A 36 -17.00 9.70 13.95
CA ASN A 36 -16.37 8.39 14.05
C ASN A 36 -16.21 7.78 12.64
N VAL A 37 -14.97 7.50 12.26
CA VAL A 37 -14.64 6.86 10.98
C VAL A 37 -14.96 5.37 11.08
N SER A 38 -15.82 4.88 10.19
CA SER A 38 -16.20 3.47 10.13
C SER A 38 -14.99 2.58 9.84
N PHE A 39 -15.00 1.36 10.38
CA PHE A 39 -13.93 0.37 10.16
C PHE A 39 -13.67 0.07 8.67
N VAL A 40 -14.68 0.24 7.82
CA VAL A 40 -14.55 0.02 6.37
C VAL A 40 -13.47 0.91 5.75
N HIS A 41 -13.27 2.14 6.23
CA HIS A 41 -12.25 3.04 5.71
C HIS A 41 -10.81 2.64 6.08
N TYR A 42 -10.62 1.76 7.06
CA TYR A 42 -9.30 1.27 7.45
C TYR A 42 -8.83 0.12 6.53
N LEU A 43 -9.77 -0.59 5.90
CA LEU A 43 -9.47 -1.79 5.12
C LEU A 43 -8.50 -1.54 3.95
N PRO A 44 -8.67 -0.49 3.11
CA PRO A 44 -7.75 -0.25 2.01
C PRO A 44 -6.28 -0.14 2.43
N GLY A 45 -5.98 0.65 3.47
CA GLY A 45 -4.62 0.82 3.97
C GLY A 45 -4.01 -0.45 4.56
N ILE A 46 -4.83 -1.26 5.26
CA ILE A 46 -4.41 -2.55 5.81
C ILE A 46 -4.07 -3.52 4.67
N PHE A 47 -4.93 -3.65 3.67
CA PHE A 47 -4.67 -4.54 2.53
C PHE A 47 -3.51 -4.05 1.67
N ALA A 48 -3.33 -2.74 1.51
CA ALA A 48 -2.14 -2.18 0.88
C ALA A 48 -0.86 -2.58 1.63
N SER A 49 -0.89 -2.56 2.97
CA SER A 49 0.27 -2.96 3.80
C SER A 49 0.56 -4.45 3.70
N ILE A 50 -0.48 -5.28 3.60
CA ILE A 50 -0.33 -6.72 3.34
C ILE A 50 0.30 -6.94 1.96
N ALA A 51 -0.18 -6.26 0.92
CA ALA A 51 0.41 -6.36 -0.41
C ALA A 51 1.88 -5.91 -0.43
N ALA A 52 2.20 -4.81 0.25
CA ALA A 52 3.58 -4.34 0.41
C ALA A 52 4.47 -5.42 1.08
N LEU A 53 3.98 -6.07 2.14
CA LEU A 53 4.67 -7.20 2.76
C LEU A 53 4.84 -8.36 1.77
N MET A 54 3.81 -8.71 1.01
CA MET A 54 3.88 -9.79 0.01
C MET A 54 4.97 -9.52 -1.04
N PHE A 55 5.11 -8.27 -1.52
CA PHE A 55 6.18 -7.88 -2.44
C PHE A 55 7.56 -7.96 -1.78
N ASN A 56 7.69 -7.50 -0.53
CA ASN A 56 8.96 -7.54 0.20
C ASN A 56 9.40 -8.97 0.60
N CYS A 57 8.49 -9.94 0.63
CA CYS A 57 8.83 -11.36 0.81
C CYS A 57 9.45 -12.02 -0.43
N VAL A 58 9.52 -11.32 -1.57
CA VAL A 58 10.11 -11.85 -2.82
C VAL A 58 11.47 -11.21 -3.05
N ARG A 59 12.51 -12.05 -3.18
CA ARG A 59 13.84 -11.56 -3.58
C ARG A 59 13.86 -11.41 -5.09
N LYS A 60 14.54 -10.35 -5.57
CA LYS A 60 14.66 -10.08 -7.01
C LYS A 60 15.36 -11.22 -7.77
N GLU A 61 16.28 -11.92 -7.10
CA GLU A 61 17.03 -13.06 -7.62
C GLU A 61 16.12 -14.25 -7.96
N ASP A 62 15.04 -14.45 -7.19
CA ASP A 62 14.12 -15.58 -7.36
C ASP A 62 13.18 -15.40 -8.55
N ILE A 63 13.13 -14.20 -9.14
CA ILE A 63 12.31 -13.86 -10.31
C ILE A 63 13.00 -14.30 -11.61
N ASP A 64 14.33 -14.49 -11.60
CA ASP A 64 15.10 -14.76 -12.80
C ASP A 64 14.86 -16.19 -13.32
N TYR A 65 14.64 -16.32 -14.63
CA TYR A 65 14.24 -17.60 -15.22
C TYR A 65 15.40 -18.61 -15.20
N SER A 66 15.20 -19.74 -14.52
CA SER A 66 16.07 -20.91 -14.63
C SER A 66 15.28 -22.05 -15.28
N PRO A 67 15.75 -22.62 -16.41
CA PRO A 67 15.06 -23.73 -17.10
C PRO A 67 14.97 -25.03 -16.29
N TYR A 68 15.59 -25.09 -15.12
CA TYR A 68 15.60 -26.24 -14.21
C TYR A 68 14.77 -26.03 -12.92
N ASP A 69 14.07 -24.90 -12.77
CA ASP A 69 13.37 -24.57 -11.53
C ASP A 69 11.83 -24.74 -11.65
N GLU A 70 11.30 -25.80 -11.00
CA GLU A 70 9.86 -26.10 -10.98
C GLU A 70 9.05 -25.18 -10.04
N GLY A 71 9.72 -24.35 -9.21
CA GLY A 71 9.09 -23.45 -8.24
C GLY A 71 8.51 -22.15 -8.81
N GLU A 72 8.78 -21.85 -10.09
CA GLU A 72 8.52 -20.55 -10.72
C GLU A 72 7.03 -20.15 -10.70
N TRP A 73 6.12 -21.11 -10.89
CA TRP A 73 4.68 -20.83 -10.95
C TRP A 73 4.12 -20.38 -9.59
N ARG A 74 4.70 -20.85 -8.47
CA ARG A 74 4.26 -20.48 -7.12
C ARG A 74 4.60 -19.01 -6.83
N LEU A 75 5.79 -18.59 -7.24
CA LEU A 75 6.23 -17.20 -7.11
C LEU A 75 5.39 -16.28 -8.00
N LYS A 76 5.15 -16.67 -9.25
CA LYS A 76 4.27 -15.92 -10.17
C LYS A 76 2.85 -15.80 -9.62
N LEU A 77 2.31 -16.87 -9.05
CA LEU A 77 0.99 -16.85 -8.40
C LEU A 77 0.96 -15.94 -7.17
N TRP A 78 2.01 -15.99 -6.35
CA TRP A 78 2.15 -15.12 -5.17
C TRP A 78 2.19 -13.64 -5.55
N LEU A 79 3.03 -13.28 -6.53
CA LEU A 79 3.10 -11.93 -7.07
C LEU A 79 1.78 -11.50 -7.72
N PHE A 80 1.11 -12.40 -8.44
CA PHE A 80 -0.22 -12.14 -8.99
C PHE A 80 -1.23 -11.77 -7.89
N PHE A 81 -1.26 -12.52 -6.78
CA PHE A 81 -2.12 -12.16 -5.64
C PHE A 81 -1.71 -10.83 -5.01
N ALA A 82 -0.41 -10.55 -4.86
CA ALA A 82 0.06 -9.27 -4.34
C ALA A 82 -0.45 -8.10 -5.21
N TYR A 83 -0.38 -8.22 -6.54
CA TYR A 83 -0.91 -7.24 -7.48
C TYR A 83 -2.43 -7.07 -7.42
N VAL A 84 -3.18 -8.17 -7.26
CA VAL A 84 -4.64 -8.10 -7.12
C VAL A 84 -5.01 -7.38 -5.83
N VAL A 85 -4.37 -7.74 -4.70
CA VAL A 85 -4.63 -7.10 -3.40
C VAL A 85 -4.26 -5.62 -3.44
N SER A 86 -3.11 -5.26 -4.04
CA SER A 86 -2.69 -3.86 -4.18
C SER A 86 -3.69 -3.05 -5.03
N PHE A 87 -4.11 -3.59 -6.18
CA PHE A 87 -5.05 -2.92 -7.06
C PHE A 87 -6.43 -2.72 -6.41
N VAL A 88 -6.97 -3.77 -5.78
CA VAL A 88 -8.26 -3.71 -5.08
C VAL A 88 -8.20 -2.74 -3.91
N SER A 89 -7.10 -2.70 -3.16
CA SER A 89 -6.93 -1.74 -2.06
C SER A 89 -7.00 -0.29 -2.54
N LEU A 90 -6.27 0.05 -3.60
CA LEU A 90 -6.28 1.40 -4.17
C LEU A 90 -7.66 1.77 -4.74
N ALA A 91 -8.28 0.85 -5.48
CA ALA A 91 -9.62 1.06 -6.05
C ALA A 91 -10.69 1.25 -4.95
N ALA A 92 -10.63 0.45 -3.88
CA ALA A 92 -11.52 0.60 -2.73
C ALA A 92 -11.33 1.95 -2.04
N SER A 93 -10.09 2.41 -1.89
CA SER A 93 -9.78 3.73 -1.31
C SER A 93 -10.37 4.88 -2.13
N VAL A 94 -10.24 4.81 -3.47
CA VAL A 94 -10.88 5.78 -4.38
C VAL A 94 -12.41 5.72 -4.26
N GLY A 95 -12.98 4.52 -4.17
CA GLY A 95 -14.43 4.36 -3.98
C GLY A 95 -14.94 5.01 -2.70
N LEU A 96 -14.18 4.90 -1.60
CA LEU A 96 -14.52 5.54 -0.33
C LEU A 96 -14.37 7.06 -0.39
N LEU A 97 -13.37 7.60 -1.10
CA LEU A 97 -13.30 9.04 -1.35
C LEU A 97 -14.54 9.54 -2.10
N ILE A 98 -14.99 8.81 -3.13
CA ILE A 98 -16.21 9.16 -3.85
C ILE A 98 -17.41 9.17 -2.90
N GLN A 99 -17.54 8.15 -2.04
CA GLN A 99 -18.61 8.10 -1.05
C GLN A 99 -18.56 9.28 -0.07
N ASP A 100 -17.40 9.60 0.48
CA ASP A 100 -17.20 10.73 1.41
C ASP A 100 -17.47 12.08 0.74
N SER A 101 -17.27 12.18 -0.58
CA SER A 101 -17.60 13.39 -1.36
C SER A 101 -19.10 13.59 -1.56
N LEU A 102 -19.88 12.50 -1.59
CA LEU A 102 -21.31 12.52 -1.88
C LEU A 102 -22.16 12.58 -0.59
N VAL A 103 -21.69 11.95 0.49
CA VAL A 103 -22.46 11.80 1.74
C VAL A 103 -22.03 12.83 2.77
N LYS A 104 -22.83 13.90 2.92
CA LYS A 104 -22.52 15.01 3.84
C LYS A 104 -22.55 14.67 5.33
N SER A 105 -23.16 13.55 5.71
CA SER A 105 -23.22 13.08 7.10
C SER A 105 -22.04 12.20 7.50
N GLY A 106 -21.18 11.83 6.54
CA GLY A 106 -20.05 10.94 6.74
C GLY A 106 -18.76 11.68 7.12
N PRO A 107 -17.62 10.94 7.13
CA PRO A 107 -16.30 11.53 7.25
C PRO A 107 -16.06 12.62 6.19
N SER A 108 -15.20 13.57 6.53
CA SER A 108 -14.85 14.63 5.59
C SER A 108 -14.09 14.10 4.37
N MET A 109 -14.08 14.87 3.28
CA MET A 109 -13.29 14.56 2.07
C MET A 109 -11.79 14.35 2.36
N TRP A 110 -11.26 14.95 3.43
CA TRP A 110 -9.89 14.71 3.88
C TRP A 110 -9.65 13.25 4.26
N THR A 111 -10.61 12.60 4.91
CA THR A 111 -10.52 11.19 5.29
C THR A 111 -10.36 10.29 4.07
N GLY A 112 -11.19 10.48 3.04
CA GLY A 112 -11.05 9.75 1.77
C GLY A 112 -9.72 10.03 1.06
N THR A 113 -9.26 11.28 1.07
CA THR A 113 -8.01 11.69 0.40
C THR A 113 -6.80 11.08 1.11
N ALA A 114 -6.78 11.13 2.44
CA ALA A 114 -5.76 10.51 3.26
C ALA A 114 -5.72 8.99 3.07
N GLY A 115 -6.87 8.34 2.89
CA GLY A 115 -6.94 6.93 2.53
C GLY A 115 -6.24 6.61 1.21
N ILE A 116 -6.36 7.48 0.19
CA ILE A 116 -5.66 7.28 -1.09
C ILE A 116 -4.15 7.49 -0.90
N LEU A 117 -3.76 8.56 -0.22
CA LEU A 117 -2.35 8.85 0.07
C LEU A 117 -1.70 7.71 0.85
N GLN A 118 -2.41 7.13 1.81
CA GLN A 118 -1.96 5.96 2.54
C GLN A 118 -1.69 4.79 1.59
N CYS A 119 -2.65 4.41 0.74
CA CYS A 119 -2.47 3.30 -0.20
C CYS A 119 -1.30 3.56 -1.17
N VAL A 120 -1.16 4.78 -1.69
CA VAL A 120 -0.08 5.13 -2.62
C VAL A 120 1.29 5.05 -1.95
N PHE A 121 1.46 5.66 -0.77
CA PHE A 121 2.74 5.64 -0.08
C PHE A 121 3.12 4.26 0.47
N VAL A 122 2.15 3.46 0.87
CA VAL A 122 2.42 2.09 1.33
C VAL A 122 2.86 1.17 0.18
N LEU A 123 2.43 1.42 -1.06
CA LEU A 123 2.67 0.56 -2.21
C LEU A 123 3.85 0.98 -3.11
N ILE A 124 4.54 2.08 -2.77
CA ILE A 124 5.73 2.59 -3.48
C ILE A 124 6.99 2.17 -2.72
#